data_AF-A0A3D3DGM9-F1
#
_entry.id   AF-A0A3D3DGM9-F1
#
_cell.length_a   1.000
_cell.length_b   1.000
_cell.length_c   1.000
_cell.angle_alpha   90.00
_cell.angle_beta   90.00
_cell.angle_gamma   90.00
#
_symmetry.space_group_name_H-M   'P 1'
#
loop_
_entity.id
_entity.type
_entity.pdbx_description
1 polymer ?
#
loop_
_entity_poly.entity_id
_entity_poly.type
_entity_poly.pdbx_seq_one_letter_code
_entity_poly.pdbx_strand_id
1 'polypeptide(L)' 'MVGLLGLACFVFWVWMLIHAIRNKGLRDTEKIIWVLVIVLVQVLGALIYFFVGRPKARG' A
#
# COMPACT_ATOMS: atom_id res chain seq x y z
N MET A 1 -16.28 0.78 -20.35
CA MET A 1 -15.34 1.78 -19.82
C MET A 1 -15.09 1.66 -18.31
N VAL A 2 -16.02 1.14 -17.50
CA VAL A 2 -15.84 0.97 -16.03
C VAL A 2 -14.85 -0.15 -15.65
N GLY A 3 -14.74 -1.21 -16.47
CA GLY A 3 -13.85 -2.34 -16.17
C GLY A 3 -12.35 -1.97 -16.12
N LEU A 4 -11.92 -0.98 -16.90
CA LEU A 4 -10.52 -0.55 -16.93
C LEU A 4 -10.14 0.21 -15.65
N LEU A 5 -11.06 1.02 -15.11
CA LEU A 5 -10.87 1.74 -13.85
C LEU A 5 -10.83 0.77 -12.67
N GLY A 6 -11.73 -0.22 -12.63
CA GLY A 6 -11.71 -1.26 -11.61
C GLY A 6 -10.41 -2.07 -11.62
N LEU A 7 -9.91 -2.42 -12.82
CA LEU A 7 -8.64 -3.13 -12.97
C LEU A 7 -7.45 -2.27 -12.53
N ALA A 8 -7.42 -0.98 -12.87
CA ALA A 8 -6.36 -0.07 -12.45
C ALA A 8 -6.33 0.08 -10.92
N CYS A 9 -7.49 0.25 -10.28
CA CYS A 9 -7.60 0.30 -8.81
C CYS A 9 -7.13 -1.00 -8.16
N PHE A 10 -7.47 -2.14 -8.74
CA PHE A 10 -7.06 -3.45 -8.23
C PHE A 10 -5.54 -3.67 -8.36
N VAL A 11 -4.97 -3.37 -9.54
CA VAL A 11 -3.52 -3.45 -9.77
C VAL A 11 -2.77 -2.50 -8.83
N PHE A 12 -3.25 -1.27 -8.67
CA PHE A 12 -2.67 -0.31 -7.73
C PHE A 12 -2.71 -0.84 -6.29
N TRP A 13 -3.84 -1.37 -5.85
CA TRP A 13 -3.98 -1.95 -4.52
C TRP A 13 -3.01 -3.10 -4.26
N VAL A 14 -2.94 -4.08 -5.18
CA VAL A 14 -1.99 -5.21 -5.10
C VAL A 14 -0.55 -4.71 -5.09
N TRP A 15 -0.22 -3.74 -5.94
CA TRP A 15 1.12 -3.17 -6.01
C TRP A 15 1.52 -2.51 -4.69
N MET A 16 0.63 -1.75 -4.05
CA MET A 16 0.89 -1.14 -2.75
C MET A 16 1.08 -2.18 -1.65
N LEU A 17 0.33 -3.28 -1.68
CA LEU A 17 0.49 -4.40 -0.75
C LEU A 17 1.88 -5.05 -0.88
N ILE A 18 2.29 -5.34 -2.12
CA ILE A 18 3.63 -5.89 -2.41
C ILE A 18 4.72 -4.91 -1.96
N HIS A 19 4.53 -3.62 -2.22
CA HIS A 19 5.46 -2.59 -1.79
C HIS A 19 5.59 -2.55 -0.27
N ALA A 20 4.47 -2.58 0.47
CA ALA A 20 4.48 -2.61 1.94
C ALA A 20 5.25 -3.82 2.51
N ILE A 21 5.03 -5.01 1.94
CA ILE A 21 5.71 -6.25 2.39
C ILE A 21 7.21 -6.21 2.07
N ARG A 22 7.58 -5.73 0.88
CA ARG A 22 8.98 -5.71 0.42
C ARG A 22 9.78 -4.51 0.91
N ASN A 23 9.16 -3.58 1.64
CA ASN A 23 9.82 -2.36 2.07
C ASN A 23 10.81 -2.64 3.20
N LYS A 24 12.11 -2.71 2.86
CA LYS A 24 13.19 -2.93 3.84
C LYS A 24 13.41 -1.74 4.78
N GLY A 25 12.84 -0.57 4.48
CA GLY A 25 12.93 0.63 5.33
C GLY A 25 11.89 0.68 6.46
N LEU A 26 10.93 -0.25 6.49
CA LEU A 26 9.96 -0.39 7.57
C LEU A 26 10.40 -1.49 8.53
N ARG A 27 10.22 -1.28 9.83
CA ARG A 27 10.35 -2.36 10.82
C ARG A 27 9.26 -3.41 10.59
N ASP A 28 9.49 -4.64 11.04
CA ASP A 28 8.56 -5.74 10.77
C ASP A 28 7.16 -5.48 11.33
N THR A 29 7.03 -4.86 12.50
CA THR A 29 5.74 -4.43 13.06
C THR A 29 5.06 -3.39 12.16
N GLU A 30 5.79 -2.43 11.61
CA GLU A 30 5.23 -1.39 10.74
C GLU A 30 4.76 -1.97 9.42
N LYS A 31 5.48 -2.94 8.85
CA LYS A 31 5.02 -3.69 7.67
C LYS A 31 3.70 -4.38 7.95
N ILE A 32 3.58 -5.09 9.07
CA ILE A 32 2.36 -5.80 9.45
C ILE A 32 1.18 -4.83 9.58
N ILE A 33 1.38 -3.70 10.26
CA ILE A 33 0.35 -2.65 10.40
C ILE A 33 -0.09 -2.14 9.03
N TRP A 34 0.85 -1.80 8.14
CA TRP A 34 0.50 -1.28 6.82
C TRP A 34 -0.18 -2.31 5.93
N VAL A 35 0.24 -3.57 5.98
CA VAL A 35 -0.43 -4.68 5.29
C VAL A 35 -1.87 -4.82 5.78
N LEU A 36 -2.10 -4.80 7.09
CA LEU A 36 -3.44 -4.83 7.69
C LEU A 36 -4.29 -3.64 7.23
N VAL A 37 -3.75 -2.42 7.24
CA VAL A 37 -4.46 -1.22 6.79
C VAL A 37 -4.84 -1.33 5.30
N ILE A 38 -3.91 -1.76 4.44
CA ILE A 38 -4.17 -1.92 3.00
C ILE A 38 -5.23 -2.99 2.75
N VAL A 39 -5.20 -4.11 3.48
CA VAL A 39 -6.17 -5.21 3.29
C VAL A 39 -7.56 -4.84 3.81
N LEU A 40 -7.65 -4.23 5.00
CA LEU A 40 -8.93 -3.88 5.62
C LEU A 40 -9.60 -2.67 4.95
N VAL A 41 -8.81 -1.68 4.57
CA VAL A 41 -9.29 -0.40 4.01
C VAL A 41 -9.22 -0.39 2.46
N GLN A 42 -8.74 -1.48 1.87
CA GLN A 42 -8.67 -1.70 0.41
C GLN A 42 -7.92 -0.56 -0.32
N VAL A 43 -8.45 -0.09 -1.45
CA VAL A 43 -7.84 0.97 -2.29
C VAL A 43 -7.56 2.24 -1.48
N LEU A 44 -8.42 2.59 -0.51
CA LEU A 44 -8.19 3.72 0.39
C LEU A 44 -6.99 3.48 1.31
N GLY A 45 -6.80 2.26 1.83
CA GLY A 45 -5.62 1.88 2.60
C GLY A 45 -4.33 1.95 1.77
N ALA A 46 -4.39 1.52 0.51
CA ALA A 46 -3.29 1.65 -0.45
C ALA A 46 -2.90 3.11 -0.72
N LEU A 47 -3.90 4.01 -0.86
CA LEU A 47 -3.68 5.46 -0.98
C LEU A 47 -3.01 6.04 0.26
N ILE A 48 -3.50 5.72 1.47
CA ILE A 48 -2.91 6.20 2.72
C ILE A 48 -1.45 5.72 2.85
N TYR A 49 -1.19 4.45 2.55
CA TYR A 49 0.17 3.90 2.55
C TYR A 49 1.08 4.63 1.56
N PHE A 50 0.58 4.95 0.36
CA PHE A 50 1.33 5.68 -0.66
C PHE A 50 1.76 7.09 -0.21
N PHE A 51 0.89 7.82 0.49
CA PHE A 51 1.19 9.18 0.95
C PHE A 51 1.91 9.24 2.30
N VAL A 52 1.56 8.37 3.24
CA VAL A 52 1.99 8.45 4.65
C VAL A 52 2.94 7.32 5.04
N GLY A 53 2.65 6.09 4.58
CA GLY A 53 3.35 4.89 5.01
C GLY A 53 4.69 4.61 4.33
N ARG A 54 5.03 5.39 3.29
CA ARG A 54 6.36 5.34 2.69
C ARG A 54 7.35 5.98 3.68
N PRO A 55 8.38 5.25 4.14
CA PRO A 55 9.42 5.86 4.95
C PRO A 55 10.01 7.00 4.13
N LYS A 56 9.80 8.23 4.61
CA LYS A 56 10.41 9.45 4.05
C LYS A 56 11.90 9.15 4.06
N ALA A 57 12.52 9.04 2.89
CA ALA A 57 13.97 8.92 2.80
C ALA A 57 14.54 10.06 3.66
N ARG A 58 15.11 9.71 4.80
CA ARG A 58 15.79 10.67 5.65
C ARG A 58 17.08 10.95 4.90
N GLY A 59 17.05 12.04 4.14
CA GLY A 59 18.28 12.70 3.68
C GLY A 59 19.15 13.05 4.87
#